data_AF-A0AAW9R8Y1-F1
#
_entry.id   AF-A0AAW9R8Y1-F1
#
_cell.length_a   1.000
_cell.length_b   1.000
_cell.length_c   1.000
_cell.angle_alpha   90.00
_cell.angle_beta   90.00
_cell.angle_gamma   90.00
#
_symmetry.space_group_name_H-M   'P 1'
#
loop_
_entity.id
_entity.type
_entity.pdbx_description
1 polymer ?
#
loop_
_entity_poly.entity_id
_entity_poly.type
_entity_poly.pdbx_seq_one_letter_code
_entity_poly.pdbx_strand_id
1 'polypeptide(L)'
;MNSRDKGHVLTMGEYVKRRNGVPAGAPGGLRNMLERSLGAKSFAVFWQYWNPIFGYALGRYVFAPLKRALPPAVALVITFVVCGAVHDLVTALVRGSPAFLFTPWFFFLGLGVVLARLTRMDLSRLPWGIRASVNLAYVASCLGLALLALLNWGIWIP
;
A
#
# COMPACT_ATOMS: atom_id res chain seq x y z
N MET A 1 4.08 -25.83 33.35
CA MET A 1 4.86 -25.61 32.11
C MET A 1 3.88 -25.12 31.04
N ASN A 2 3.88 -23.83 30.71
CA ASN A 2 2.85 -23.15 29.91
C ASN A 2 3.18 -23.21 28.41
N SER A 3 2.34 -23.85 27.62
CA SER A 3 2.53 -24.15 26.19
C SER A 3 2.12 -23.00 25.25
N ARG A 4 2.48 -21.74 25.58
CA ARG A 4 2.19 -20.57 24.73
C ARG A 4 3.46 -19.84 24.32
N ASP A 5 4.22 -20.42 23.39
CA ASP A 5 5.04 -19.63 22.47
C ASP A 5 5.38 -20.40 21.19
N LYS A 6 4.35 -20.65 20.36
CA LYS A 6 4.55 -20.93 18.94
C LYS A 6 4.00 -19.71 18.22
N GLY A 7 4.89 -18.94 17.57
CA GLY A 7 4.54 -17.71 16.88
C GLY A 7 3.33 -17.88 15.97
N HIS A 8 2.18 -17.38 16.41
CA HIS A 8 0.91 -17.54 15.70
C HIS A 8 0.92 -16.70 14.43
N VAL A 9 1.07 -17.36 13.28
CA VAL A 9 0.95 -16.70 11.98
C VAL A 9 -0.52 -16.32 11.81
N LEU A 10 -0.80 -15.02 11.80
CA LEU A 10 -2.16 -14.51 11.61
C LEU A 10 -2.74 -15.07 10.31
N THR A 11 -3.96 -15.61 10.40
CA THR A 11 -4.79 -15.87 9.24
C THR A 11 -5.19 -14.54 8.56
N MET A 12 -5.63 -14.60 7.30
CA MET A 12 -6.13 -13.40 6.60
C MET A 12 -7.28 -12.73 7.36
N GLY A 13 -8.22 -13.52 7.90
CA GLY A 13 -9.36 -13.01 8.65
C GLY A 13 -8.93 -12.25 9.90
N GLU A 14 -7.99 -12.80 10.67
CA GLU A 14 -7.43 -12.14 11.85
C GLU A 14 -6.63 -10.89 11.48
N TYR A 15 -5.88 -10.94 10.38
CA TYR A 15 -5.14 -9.79 9.86
C TYR A 15 -6.09 -8.65 9.50
N VAL A 16 -7.16 -8.93 8.73
CA VAL A 16 -8.15 -7.93 8.33
C VAL A 16 -8.88 -7.38 9.56
N LYS A 17 -9.34 -8.23 10.48
CA LYS A 17 -10.00 -7.81 11.72
C LYS A 17 -9.10 -6.90 12.55
N ARG A 18 -7.80 -7.21 12.65
CA ARG A 18 -6.82 -6.36 13.35
C ARG A 18 -6.66 -4.98 12.70
N ARG A 19 -6.71 -4.88 11.36
CA ARG A 19 -6.52 -3.63 10.62
C ARG A 19 -7.78 -2.77 10.55
N ASN A 20 -8.92 -3.37 10.26
CA ASN A 20 -10.19 -2.67 10.05
C ASN A 20 -11.09 -2.62 11.28
N GLY A 21 -10.78 -3.38 12.33
CA GLY A 21 -11.61 -3.50 13.54
C GLY A 21 -12.83 -4.42 13.38
N VAL A 22 -13.16 -4.81 12.14
CA VAL A 22 -14.28 -5.71 11.82
C VAL A 22 -13.83 -6.85 10.90
N PRO A 23 -14.50 -8.02 10.92
CA PRO A 23 -14.20 -9.12 10.00
C PRO A 23 -14.28 -8.72 8.52
N ALA A 24 -13.60 -9.46 7.65
CA ALA A 24 -13.73 -9.27 6.21
C ALA A 24 -15.20 -9.50 5.78
N GLY A 25 -15.72 -8.60 4.93
CA GLY A 25 -17.12 -8.65 4.47
C GLY A 25 -18.15 -8.10 5.46
N ALA A 26 -17.75 -7.71 6.68
CA ALA A 26 -18.67 -7.13 7.65
C ALA A 26 -19.07 -5.68 7.28
N PRO A 27 -20.31 -5.25 7.61
CA PRO A 27 -20.73 -3.86 7.47
C PRO A 27 -19.77 -2.88 8.16
N GLY A 28 -19.51 -1.74 7.52
CA GLY A 28 -18.59 -0.72 8.04
C GLY A 28 -17.10 -0.98 7.77
N GLY A 29 -16.72 -2.12 7.18
CA GLY A 29 -15.32 -2.41 6.82
C GLY A 29 -14.69 -1.35 5.90
N LEU A 30 -15.41 -0.94 4.85
CA LEU A 30 -14.95 0.10 3.92
C LEU A 30 -14.80 1.46 4.61
N ARG A 31 -15.77 1.86 5.44
CA ARG A 31 -15.71 3.11 6.21
C ARG A 31 -14.47 3.13 7.11
N ASN A 32 -14.27 2.08 7.90
CA ASN A 32 -13.14 1.98 8.81
C ASN A 32 -11.80 1.97 8.06
N MET A 33 -11.75 1.30 6.91
CA MET A 33 -10.59 1.26 6.03
C MET A 33 -10.18 2.67 5.59
N LEU A 34 -11.13 3.44 5.03
CA LEU A 34 -10.91 4.80 4.54
C LEU A 34 -10.61 5.78 5.68
N GLU A 35 -11.36 5.74 6.77
CA GLU A 35 -11.17 6.62 7.93
C GLU A 35 -9.78 6.43 8.55
N ARG A 36 -9.33 5.16 8.68
CA ARG A 36 -8.03 4.82 9.24
C ARG A 36 -6.88 5.10 8.27
N SER A 37 -7.06 4.84 6.98
CA SER A 37 -6.03 5.12 5.98
C SER A 37 -5.81 6.63 5.86
N LEU A 38 -6.87 7.41 5.63
CA LEU A 38 -6.77 8.87 5.50
C LEU A 38 -6.29 9.51 6.81
N GLY A 39 -6.76 9.00 7.95
CA GLY A 39 -6.32 9.43 9.26
C GLY A 39 -4.94 8.92 9.69
N ALA A 40 -4.18 8.22 8.85
CA ALA A 40 -2.93 7.58 9.24
C ALA A 40 -1.86 8.60 9.64
N LYS A 41 -1.07 8.24 10.66
CA LYS A 41 0.03 9.07 11.18
C LYS A 41 1.28 9.09 10.30
N SER A 42 1.35 8.26 9.26
CA SER A 42 2.46 8.24 8.30
C SER A 42 2.05 7.45 7.06
N PHE A 43 2.76 7.65 5.94
CA PHE A 43 2.50 6.90 4.71
C PHE A 43 2.67 5.39 4.90
N ALA A 44 3.62 4.97 5.75
CA ALA A 44 3.79 3.56 6.08
C ALA A 44 2.59 2.96 6.82
N VAL A 45 1.87 3.76 7.61
CA VAL A 45 0.65 3.33 8.31
C VAL A 45 -0.57 3.41 7.39
N PHE A 46 -0.63 4.40 6.49
CA PHE A 46 -1.68 4.52 5.47
C PHE A 46 -1.87 3.20 4.71
N TRP A 47 -0.78 2.63 4.19
CA TRP A 47 -0.81 1.39 3.40
C TRP A 47 -1.09 0.13 4.23
N GLN A 48 -1.06 0.20 5.56
CA GLN A 48 -1.52 -0.91 6.40
C GLN A 48 -3.05 -0.97 6.50
N TYR A 49 -3.72 0.16 6.26
CA TYR A 49 -5.17 0.29 6.32
C TYR A 49 -5.83 0.33 4.95
N TRP A 50 -5.19 0.92 3.93
CA TRP A 50 -5.80 1.16 2.61
C TRP A 50 -6.43 -0.08 1.96
N ASN A 51 -5.79 -1.24 2.08
CA ASN A 51 -6.36 -2.51 1.63
C ASN A 51 -5.71 -3.67 2.37
N PRO A 52 -6.28 -4.13 3.50
CA PRO A 52 -5.64 -5.14 4.33
C PRO A 52 -5.63 -6.54 3.70
N ILE A 53 -6.55 -6.85 2.77
CA ILE A 53 -6.58 -8.13 2.06
C ILE A 53 -5.37 -8.23 1.14
N PHE A 54 -5.18 -7.22 0.28
CA PHE A 54 -3.99 -7.16 -0.59
C PHE A 54 -2.71 -7.01 0.22
N GLY A 55 -2.72 -6.21 1.29
CA GLY A 55 -1.59 -6.08 2.20
C GLY A 55 -1.16 -7.41 2.84
N TYR A 56 -2.12 -8.28 3.18
CA TYR A 56 -1.84 -9.63 3.68
C TYR A 56 -1.17 -10.51 2.61
N ALA A 57 -1.77 -10.57 1.41
CA ALA A 57 -1.26 -11.39 0.32
C ALA A 57 0.15 -10.95 -0.13
N LEU A 58 0.34 -9.65 -0.39
CA LEU A 58 1.63 -9.09 -0.76
C LEU A 58 2.67 -9.27 0.36
N GLY A 59 2.27 -9.04 1.61
CA GLY A 59 3.13 -9.26 2.77
C GLY A 59 3.67 -10.69 2.86
N ARG A 60 2.78 -11.67 2.64
CA ARG A 60 3.10 -13.10 2.76
C ARG A 60 3.86 -13.65 1.55
N TYR A 61 3.43 -13.31 0.34
CA TYR A 61 3.89 -13.96 -0.88
C TYR A 61 4.93 -13.16 -1.66
N VAL A 62 5.09 -11.87 -1.40
CA VAL A 62 6.05 -11.00 -2.11
C VAL A 62 7.08 -10.45 -1.14
N PHE A 63 6.65 -9.66 -0.15
CA PHE A 63 7.55 -8.96 0.75
C PHE A 63 8.39 -9.90 1.62
N ALA A 64 7.75 -10.89 2.28
CA ALA A 64 8.46 -11.79 3.19
C ALA A 64 9.53 -12.65 2.47
N PRO A 65 9.27 -13.24 1.28
CA PRO A 65 10.31 -13.87 0.49
C PRO A 65 11.44 -12.91 0.07
N LEU A 66 11.10 -11.74 -0.47
CA LEU A 66 12.11 -10.76 -0.93
C LEU A 66 13.00 -10.26 0.19
N LYS A 67 12.44 -10.02 1.38
CA LYS A 67 13.20 -9.56 2.56
C LYS A 67 14.27 -10.56 3.03
N ARG A 68 14.19 -11.84 2.63
CA ARG A 68 15.25 -12.82 2.94
C ARG A 68 16.54 -12.57 2.15
N ALA A 69 16.44 -11.93 0.99
CA ALA A 69 17.57 -11.68 0.10
C ALA A 69 17.92 -10.19 -0.04
N LEU A 70 16.97 -9.29 0.22
CA LEU A 70 17.11 -7.85 -0.06
C LEU A 70 16.94 -6.99 1.20
N PRO A 71 17.53 -5.78 1.24
CA PRO A 71 17.26 -4.81 2.29
C PRO A 71 15.76 -4.51 2.39
N PRO A 72 15.20 -4.31 3.61
CA PRO A 72 13.76 -4.13 3.80
C PRO A 72 13.13 -3.00 2.98
N ALA A 73 13.88 -1.92 2.73
CA ALA A 73 13.42 -0.80 1.90
C ALA A 73 13.26 -1.21 0.42
N VAL A 74 14.23 -1.95 -0.13
CA VAL A 74 14.19 -2.44 -1.50
C VAL A 74 13.07 -3.46 -1.68
N ALA A 75 12.96 -4.43 -0.76
CA ALA A 75 11.87 -5.41 -0.76
C ALA A 75 10.49 -4.75 -0.71
N LEU A 76 10.35 -3.65 0.04
CA LEU A 76 9.10 -2.88 0.11
C LEU A 76 8.77 -2.23 -1.24
N VAL A 77 9.71 -1.52 -1.85
CA VAL A 77 9.49 -0.86 -3.15
C VAL A 77 9.12 -1.89 -4.21
N ILE A 78 9.85 -3.02 -4.29
CA ILE A 78 9.52 -4.10 -5.23
C ILE A 78 8.11 -4.65 -4.96
N THR A 79 7.71 -4.80 -3.70
CA THR A 79 6.35 -5.25 -3.36
C THR A 79 5.28 -4.30 -3.89
N PHE A 80 5.50 -2.98 -3.82
CA PHE A 80 4.61 -2.01 -4.45
C PHE A 80 4.61 -2.14 -5.97
N VAL A 81 5.79 -2.23 -6.61
CA VAL A 81 5.90 -2.40 -8.06
C VAL A 81 5.16 -3.65 -8.55
N VAL A 82 5.33 -4.79 -7.87
CA VAL A 82 4.59 -6.03 -8.18
C VAL A 82 3.08 -5.80 -8.07
N CYS A 83 2.63 -5.10 -7.03
CA CYS A 83 1.21 -4.74 -6.90
C CYS A 83 0.73 -3.87 -8.07
N GLY A 84 1.49 -2.86 -8.47
CA GLY A 84 1.19 -2.01 -9.63
C GLY A 84 1.12 -2.81 -10.94
N ALA A 85 2.07 -3.72 -11.15
CA ALA A 85 2.10 -4.59 -12.33
C ALA A 85 0.87 -5.52 -12.40
N VAL A 86 0.39 -6.03 -11.26
CA VAL A 86 -0.87 -6.80 -11.23
C VAL A 86 -2.06 -5.93 -11.64
N HIS A 87 -2.13 -4.68 -11.19
CA HIS A 87 -3.21 -3.77 -11.60
C HIS A 87 -3.16 -3.46 -13.09
N ASP A 88 -1.97 -3.13 -13.61
CA ASP A 88 -1.76 -2.90 -15.04
C ASP A 88 -2.15 -4.12 -15.88
N LEU A 89 -1.78 -5.33 -15.44
CA LEU A 89 -2.17 -6.57 -16.12
C LEU A 89 -3.69 -6.74 -16.15
N VAL A 90 -4.37 -6.57 -15.00
CA VAL A 90 -5.83 -6.68 -14.93
C VAL A 90 -6.50 -5.63 -15.81
N THR A 91 -6.03 -4.38 -15.78
CA THR A 91 -6.55 -3.31 -16.65
C THR A 91 -6.31 -3.63 -18.12
N ALA A 92 -5.13 -4.14 -18.48
CA ALA A 92 -4.82 -4.49 -19.86
C ALA A 92 -5.69 -5.64 -20.39
N LEU A 93 -5.95 -6.66 -19.55
CA LEU A 93 -6.84 -7.77 -19.89
C LEU A 93 -8.29 -7.31 -20.08
N VAL A 94 -8.79 -6.44 -19.20
CA VAL A 94 -10.16 -5.89 -19.29
C VAL A 94 -10.32 -4.95 -20.48
N ARG A 95 -9.30 -4.13 -20.77
CA ARG A 95 -9.32 -3.14 -21.87
C ARG A 95 -8.92 -3.75 -23.22
N GLY A 96 -8.38 -4.97 -23.25
CA GLY A 96 -7.83 -5.60 -24.45
C GLY A 96 -6.62 -4.87 -25.05
N SER A 97 -5.93 -4.04 -24.27
CA SER A 97 -4.82 -3.20 -24.75
C SER A 97 -3.86 -2.85 -23.62
N PRO A 98 -2.55 -2.64 -23.90
CA PRO A 98 -1.57 -2.37 -22.85
C PRO A 98 -1.95 -1.19 -21.96
N ALA A 99 -1.77 -1.36 -20.64
CA ALA A 99 -1.92 -0.34 -19.62
C ALA A 99 -0.64 -0.34 -18.78
N PHE A 100 -0.10 0.86 -18.48
CA PHE A 100 1.17 0.99 -17.76
C PHE A 100 1.14 2.18 -16.77
N LEU A 101 0.00 2.42 -16.13
CA LEU A 101 -0.18 3.53 -15.21
C LEU A 101 0.17 3.15 -13.78
N PHE A 102 -0.27 1.99 -13.33
CA PHE A 102 -0.19 1.60 -11.93
C PHE A 102 1.23 1.21 -11.52
N THR A 103 2.03 0.62 -12.41
CA THR A 103 3.42 0.25 -12.12
C THR A 103 4.28 1.47 -11.74
N PRO A 104 4.41 2.53 -12.57
CA PRO A 104 5.17 3.72 -12.18
C PRO A 104 4.55 4.45 -10.99
N TRP A 105 3.22 4.48 -10.88
CA TRP A 105 2.56 5.10 -9.73
C TRP A 105 2.89 4.40 -8.42
N PHE A 106 2.79 3.07 -8.37
CA PHE A 106 3.11 2.29 -7.19
C PHE A 106 4.59 2.34 -6.84
N PHE A 107 5.48 2.47 -7.84
CA PHE A 107 6.90 2.74 -7.59
C PHE A 107 7.09 4.02 -6.76
N PHE A 108 6.50 5.15 -7.17
CA PHE A 108 6.59 6.41 -6.42
C PHE A 108 5.92 6.32 -5.04
N LEU A 109 4.79 5.62 -4.93
CA LEU A 109 4.15 5.35 -3.64
C LEU A 109 5.10 4.59 -2.70
N GLY A 110 5.74 3.52 -3.19
CA GLY A 110 6.72 2.74 -2.45
C GLY A 110 7.91 3.57 -1.98
N LEU A 111 8.46 4.43 -2.83
CA LEU A 111 9.51 5.38 -2.45
C LEU A 111 9.04 6.33 -1.36
N GLY A 112 7.84 6.90 -1.48
CA GLY A 112 7.26 7.76 -0.45
C GLY A 112 7.15 7.07 0.91
N VAL A 113 6.80 5.78 0.93
CA VAL A 113 6.79 4.99 2.17
C VAL A 113 8.18 4.82 2.77
N VAL A 114 9.18 4.52 1.93
CA VAL A 114 10.58 4.40 2.38
C VAL A 114 11.08 5.73 2.93
N LEU A 115 10.87 6.84 2.21
CA LEU A 115 11.24 8.18 2.64
C LEU A 115 10.58 8.54 3.98
N ALA A 116 9.27 8.30 4.13
CA ALA A 116 8.56 8.55 5.38
C ALA A 116 9.12 7.73 6.56
N ARG A 117 9.62 6.51 6.32
CA ARG A 117 10.29 5.70 7.36
C ARG A 117 11.67 6.27 7.70
N LEU A 118 12.44 6.68 6.69
CA LEU A 118 13.78 7.24 6.87
C LEU A 118 13.74 8.57 7.64
N THR A 119 12.75 9.43 7.35
CA THR A 119 12.54 10.70 8.05
C THR A 119 11.79 10.56 9.38
N ARG A 120 11.41 9.34 9.76
CA ARG A 120 10.60 9.04 10.97
C ARG A 120 9.33 9.89 11.04
N MET A 121 8.68 10.08 9.89
CA MET A 121 7.47 10.88 9.74
C MET A 121 6.41 10.49 10.77
N ASP A 122 5.91 11.47 11.52
CA ASP A 122 4.80 11.30 12.46
C ASP A 122 3.84 12.49 12.41
N LEU A 123 2.63 12.23 11.94
CA LEU A 123 1.52 13.19 11.88
C LEU A 123 0.57 13.04 13.07
N SER A 124 0.89 12.21 14.08
CA SER A 124 -0.01 11.89 15.20
C SER A 124 -0.55 13.11 15.95
N ARG A 125 0.23 14.19 16.01
CA ARG A 125 -0.13 15.45 16.68
C ARG A 125 -1.10 16.32 15.88
N LEU A 126 -1.27 16.05 14.59
CA LEU A 126 -2.13 16.82 13.71
C LEU A 126 -3.57 16.30 13.78
N PRO A 127 -4.59 17.18 13.64
CA PRO A 127 -5.98 16.78 13.57
C PRO A 127 -6.24 15.90 12.35
N TRP A 128 -7.27 15.06 12.43
CA TRP A 128 -7.58 14.06 11.39
C TRP A 128 -7.71 14.68 9.99
N GLY A 129 -8.37 15.83 9.86
CA GLY A 129 -8.54 16.51 8.56
C GLY A 129 -7.22 16.86 7.88
N ILE A 130 -6.25 17.38 8.64
CA ILE A 130 -4.92 17.70 8.12
C ILE A 130 -4.18 16.41 7.72
N ARG A 131 -4.27 15.34 8.53
CA ARG A 131 -3.68 14.04 8.17
C ARG A 131 -4.28 13.50 6.88
N ALA A 132 -5.60 13.59 6.71
CA ALA A 132 -6.28 13.18 5.50
C ALA A 132 -5.78 13.97 4.28
N SER A 133 -5.71 15.30 4.38
CA SER A 133 -5.17 16.15 3.32
C SER A 133 -3.73 15.80 2.96
N VAL A 134 -2.85 15.59 3.94
CA VAL A 134 -1.44 15.23 3.69
C VAL A 134 -1.33 13.85 3.02
N ASN A 135 -2.07 12.84 3.48
CA ASN A 135 -2.07 11.51 2.86
C ASN A 135 -2.64 11.54 1.43
N LEU A 136 -3.72 12.30 1.19
CA LEU A 136 -4.30 12.49 -0.14
C LEU A 136 -3.34 13.23 -1.08
N ALA A 137 -2.72 14.31 -0.61
CA ALA A 137 -1.72 15.05 -1.36
C ALA A 137 -0.55 14.13 -1.74
N TYR A 138 -0.06 13.30 -0.83
CA TYR A 138 0.97 12.31 -1.13
C TYR A 138 0.56 11.35 -2.26
N VAL A 139 -0.63 10.77 -2.20
CA VAL A 139 -1.13 9.85 -3.23
C VAL A 139 -1.26 10.56 -4.58
N ALA A 140 -1.82 11.77 -4.58
CA ALA A 140 -2.00 12.59 -5.78
C ALA A 140 -0.67 13.06 -6.37
N SER A 141 0.29 13.49 -5.56
CA SER A 141 1.63 13.87 -6.02
C SER A 141 2.36 12.68 -6.66
N CYS A 142 2.25 11.48 -6.08
CA CYS A 142 2.84 10.28 -6.70
C CYS A 142 2.17 9.93 -8.03
N LEU A 143 0.86 10.15 -8.16
CA LEU A 143 0.15 9.98 -9.43
C LEU A 143 0.64 11.00 -10.47
N GLY A 144 0.78 12.27 -10.08
CA GLY A 144 1.34 13.32 -10.94
C GLY A 144 2.75 12.97 -11.44
N LEU A 145 3.62 12.47 -10.56
CA LEU A 145 4.96 12.01 -10.95
C LEU A 145 4.92 10.84 -11.94
N ALA A 146 4.00 9.88 -11.75
CA ALA A 146 3.83 8.77 -12.68
C ALA A 146 3.35 9.24 -14.06
N LEU A 147 2.38 10.14 -14.11
CA LEU A 147 1.88 10.72 -15.37
C LEU A 147 2.97 11.51 -16.09
N LEU A 148 3.76 12.30 -15.36
CA LEU A 148 4.91 13.01 -15.92
C LEU A 148 5.96 12.04 -16.47
N ALA A 149 6.26 10.94 -15.76
CA ALA A 149 7.20 9.93 -16.24
C ALA A 149 6.70 9.27 -17.54
N LEU A 150 5.42 8.93 -17.61
CA LEU A 150 4.81 8.31 -18.80
C LEU A 150 4.77 9.26 -20.00
N LEU A 151 4.43 10.53 -19.77
CA LEU A 151 4.43 11.56 -20.81
C LEU A 151 5.84 11.74 -21.43
N ASN A 152 6.87 11.80 -20.58
CA ASN A 152 8.26 11.94 -21.01
C ASN A 152 8.78 10.71 -21.78
N TRP A 153 8.21 9.53 -21.57
CA TRP A 153 8.57 8.30 -22.27
C TRP A 153 7.74 8.04 -23.54
N GLY A 154 6.85 8.95 -23.92
CA GLY A 154 6.01 8.79 -25.10
C GLY A 154 5.02 7.62 -25.00
N ILE A 155 4.78 7.10 -23.80
CA ILE A 155 3.78 6.06 -23.55
C ILE A 155 2.44 6.76 -23.46
N TRP A 156 1.79 6.92 -24.62
CA TRP A 156 0.47 7.52 -24.73
C TRP A 156 -0.53 6.73 -23.88
N ILE A 157 -1.13 7.41 -22.90
CA ILE A 157 -2.29 6.91 -22.16
C ILE A 157 -3.50 7.19 -23.05
N PRO A 158 -4.20 6.17 -23.56
CA PRO A 158 -5.42 6.38 -24.33
C PRO A 158 -6.63 6.68 -23.44
#